data_AF-A0A840LBZ3-F1
#
_entry.id   AF-A0A840LBZ3-F1
#
_cell.length_a   1.000
_cell.length_b   1.000
_cell.length_c   1.000
_cell.angle_alpha   90.00
_cell.angle_beta   90.00
_cell.angle_gamma   90.00
#
_symmetry.space_group_name_H-M   'P 1'
#
loop_
_entity.id
_entity.type
_entity.pdbx_description
1 polymer ?
#
loop_
_entity_poly.entity_id
_entity_poly.type
_entity_poly.pdbx_seq_one_letter_code
_entity_poly.pdbx_strand_id
1 'polypeptide(L)'
;MSQLDLLIQLTKVINLLLDAGPSGFEGGMSTKKYENIAATSRATASRELIDLEAMGLLERVGGGRSTRYYPKLRGWELPTTN
;
A
#
# COMPACT_ATOMS: atom_id res chain seq x y z
N MET A 1 -8.17 -12.78 -14.43
CA MET A 1 -8.46 -11.47 -13.79
C MET A 1 -8.49 -10.44 -14.90
N SER A 2 -9.62 -9.77 -15.08
CA SER A 2 -9.80 -8.81 -16.18
C SER A 2 -9.12 -7.49 -15.81
N GLN A 3 -8.54 -6.79 -16.78
CA GLN A 3 -7.83 -5.50 -16.58
C GLN A 3 -8.69 -4.41 -15.91
N LEU A 4 -10.02 -4.54 -15.98
CA LEU A 4 -10.98 -3.59 -15.40
C LEU A 4 -11.11 -3.70 -13.87
N ASP A 5 -11.00 -4.91 -13.30
CA ASP A 5 -11.10 -5.10 -11.85
C ASP A 5 -9.95 -4.40 -11.10
N LEU A 6 -8.78 -4.38 -11.72
CA LEU A 6 -7.56 -3.79 -11.16
C LEU A 6 -7.69 -2.26 -10.99
N LEU A 7 -8.33 -1.59 -11.95
CA LEU A 7 -8.52 -0.14 -11.91
C LEU A 7 -9.50 0.29 -10.80
N ILE A 8 -10.54 -0.52 -10.58
CA ILE A 8 -11.53 -0.27 -9.52
C ILE A 8 -10.88 -0.40 -8.14
N GLN A 9 -10.04 -1.42 -7.95
CA GLN A 9 -9.31 -1.61 -6.71
C GLN A 9 -8.24 -0.55 -6.48
N LEU A 10 -7.50 -0.17 -7.53
CA LEU A 10 -6.52 0.90 -7.45
C LEU A 10 -7.17 2.23 -7.01
N THR A 11 -8.33 2.57 -7.59
CA THR A 11 -9.06 3.80 -7.25
C THR A 11 -9.51 3.80 -5.79
N LYS A 12 -10.00 2.65 -5.29
CA LYS A 12 -10.33 2.48 -3.85
C LYS A 12 -9.11 2.65 -2.96
N VAL A 13 -7.99 2.02 -3.34
CA VAL A 13 -6.74 2.07 -2.61
C VAL A 13 -6.18 3.50 -2.56
N ILE A 14 -6.22 4.22 -3.69
CA ILE A 14 -5.80 5.62 -3.76
C ILE A 14 -6.71 6.50 -2.89
N ASN A 15 -8.02 6.37 -3.00
CA ASN A 15 -8.96 7.12 -2.16
C ASN A 15 -8.71 6.86 -0.68
N LEU A 16 -8.40 5.62 -0.31
CA LEU A 16 -8.18 5.27 1.09
C LEU A 16 -6.78 5.65 1.58
N LEU A 17 -5.79 5.70 0.69
CA LEU A 17 -4.48 6.33 0.94
C LEU A 17 -4.63 7.84 1.17
N LEU A 18 -5.51 8.50 0.41
CA LEU A 18 -5.84 9.91 0.60
C LEU A 18 -6.63 10.14 1.90
N ASP A 19 -7.56 9.24 2.23
CA ASP A 19 -8.38 9.29 3.46
C ASP A 19 -7.54 9.07 4.72
N ALA A 20 -6.46 8.28 4.63
CA ALA A 20 -5.50 8.09 5.70
C ALA A 20 -4.75 9.39 6.10
N GLY A 21 -4.79 10.44 5.26
CA GLY A 21 -4.22 11.76 5.54
C GLY A 21 -2.69 11.79 5.69
N PRO A 22 -2.06 12.97 5.78
CA PRO A 22 -0.60 13.15 5.79
C PRO A 22 0.14 12.42 6.93
N SER A 23 -0.56 12.01 8.00
CA SER A 23 0.00 11.13 9.06
C SER A 23 0.15 9.67 8.63
N GLY A 24 -0.39 9.30 7.46
CA GLY A 24 0.00 8.14 6.71
C GLY A 24 0.07 6.83 7.45
N PHE A 25 -1.03 6.08 7.47
CA PHE A 25 -1.14 4.76 8.10
C PHE A 25 -0.16 4.61 9.26
N GLU A 26 -0.50 5.09 10.44
CA GLU A 26 0.34 4.92 11.63
C GLU A 26 0.81 3.45 11.72
N GLY A 27 2.12 3.25 11.52
CA GLY A 27 2.72 1.91 11.40
C GLY A 27 2.75 1.25 10.00
N GLY A 28 2.61 1.98 8.91
CA GLY A 28 2.72 1.47 7.54
C GLY A 28 1.59 0.53 7.09
N MET A 29 1.54 0.29 5.78
CA MET A 29 0.64 -0.65 5.12
C MET A 29 1.23 -2.06 5.19
N SER A 30 0.48 -3.03 5.68
CA SER A 30 0.84 -4.45 5.61
C SER A 30 -0.03 -5.16 4.58
N THR A 31 0.41 -6.32 4.09
CA THR A 31 -0.35 -7.14 3.14
C THR A 31 -1.76 -7.45 3.64
N LYS A 32 -1.91 -7.70 4.96
CA LYS A 32 -3.21 -7.98 5.58
C LYS A 32 -4.10 -6.73 5.67
N LYS A 33 -3.52 -5.56 5.87
CA LYS A 33 -4.26 -4.29 5.89
C LYS A 33 -4.77 -3.97 4.48
N TYR A 34 -3.90 -4.15 3.49
CA TYR A 34 -4.25 -4.01 2.07
C TYR A 34 -5.36 -5.01 1.67
N GLU A 35 -5.26 -6.27 2.08
CA GLU A 35 -6.27 -7.32 1.86
C GLU A 35 -7.66 -6.87 2.33
N ASN A 36 -7.75 -6.33 3.56
CA ASN A 36 -9.01 -5.82 4.13
C ASN A 36 -9.53 -4.56 3.41
N ILE A 37 -8.63 -3.67 2.99
CA ILE A 37 -8.98 -2.39 2.35
C ILE A 37 -9.46 -2.60 0.91
N ALA A 38 -8.66 -3.31 0.12
CA ALA A 38 -8.97 -3.62 -1.27
C ALA A 38 -9.97 -4.79 -1.39
N ALA A 39 -10.41 -5.37 -0.27
CA ALA A 39 -11.30 -6.52 -0.21
C ALA A 39 -10.90 -7.61 -1.23
N THR A 40 -9.60 -7.87 -1.30
CA THR A 40 -8.99 -8.74 -2.31
C THR A 40 -8.32 -9.93 -1.65
N SER A 41 -7.96 -10.96 -2.42
CA SER A 41 -7.27 -12.12 -1.84
C SER A 41 -5.85 -11.74 -1.42
N ARG A 42 -5.28 -12.42 -0.42
CA ARG A 42 -3.87 -12.23 -0.03
C ARG A 42 -2.89 -12.34 -1.21
N ALA A 43 -3.14 -13.27 -2.13
CA ALA A 43 -2.30 -13.46 -3.32
C ALA A 43 -2.39 -12.26 -4.28
N THR A 44 -3.60 -11.72 -4.45
CA THR A 44 -3.84 -10.52 -5.25
C THR A 44 -3.23 -9.29 -4.57
N ALA A 45 -3.48 -9.09 -3.27
CA ALA A 45 -2.91 -8.01 -2.48
C ALA A 45 -1.37 -8.01 -2.53
N SER A 46 -0.75 -9.19 -2.44
CA SER A 46 0.70 -9.30 -2.55
C SER A 46 1.22 -8.91 -3.93
N ARG A 47 0.52 -9.30 -5.00
CA ARG A 47 0.87 -8.90 -6.37
C ARG A 47 0.72 -7.40 -6.58
N GLU A 48 -0.42 -6.85 -6.19
CA GLU A 48 -0.69 -5.41 -6.33
C GLU A 48 0.29 -4.57 -5.51
N LEU A 49 0.66 -4.98 -4.30
CA LEU A 49 1.70 -4.30 -3.51
C LEU A 49 3.06 -4.31 -4.23
N ILE A 50 3.44 -5.42 -4.86
CA ILE A 50 4.68 -5.52 -5.65
C ILE A 50 4.59 -4.64 -6.90
N ASP A 51 3.45 -4.64 -7.60
CA ASP A 51 3.23 -3.77 -8.76
C ASP A 51 3.28 -2.28 -8.37
N LEU A 52 2.70 -1.91 -7.23
CA LEU A 52 2.72 -0.55 -6.68
C LEU A 52 4.12 -0.14 -6.20
N GLU A 53 4.88 -1.07 -5.62
CA GLU A 53 6.30 -0.89 -5.29
C GLU A 53 7.14 -0.67 -6.56
N ALA A 54 6.92 -1.50 -7.59
CA ALA A 54 7.59 -1.38 -8.88
C ALA A 54 7.25 -0.08 -9.62
N MET A 55 6.01 0.40 -9.48
CA MET A 55 5.58 1.71 -9.98
C MET A 55 6.16 2.90 -9.19
N GLY A 56 6.82 2.64 -8.06
CA GLY A 56 7.38 3.68 -7.19
C GLY A 56 6.31 4.47 -6.42
N LEU A 57 5.09 3.92 -6.30
CA LEU A 57 4.00 4.50 -5.50
C LEU A 57 4.09 4.09 -4.03
N LEU A 58 4.63 2.90 -3.77
CA LEU A 58 4.90 2.40 -2.43
C LEU A 58 6.40 2.15 -2.26
N GLU A 59 6.88 2.39 -1.05
CA GLU A 59 8.23 2.08 -0.61
C GLU A 59 8.16 1.06 0.51
N ARG A 60 8.84 -0.07 0.31
CA ARG A 60 8.95 -1.10 1.31
C ARG A 60 9.99 -0.70 2.34
N VAL A 61 9.57 -0.56 3.59
CA VAL A 61 10.40 -0.21 4.74
C VAL A 61 10.40 -1.37 5.74
N GLY A 62 11.58 -1.72 6.25
CA GLY A 62 11.78 -2.84 7.17
C GLY A 62 12.11 -4.17 6.47
N GLY A 63 12.42 -5.20 7.29
CA GLY A 63 12.87 -6.52 6.81
C GLY A 63 12.18 -7.69 7.52
N GLY A 64 11.97 -8.80 6.81
CA GLY A 64 11.39 -10.03 7.36
C GLY A 64 9.94 -9.85 7.85
N ARG A 65 9.71 -10.19 9.12
CA ARG A 65 8.37 -10.17 9.77
C ARG A 65 7.80 -8.76 9.99
N SER A 66 8.60 -7.72 9.83
CA SER A 66 8.19 -6.31 9.99
C SER A 66 8.17 -5.54 8.66
N THR A 67 7.96 -6.25 7.54
CA THR A 67 7.82 -5.59 6.24
C THR A 67 6.58 -4.69 6.24
N ARG A 68 6.80 -3.39 6.07
CA ARG A 68 5.76 -2.35 6.02
C ARG A 68 5.91 -1.59 4.70
N TYR A 69 4.82 -1.32 4.01
CA TYR A 69 4.79 -0.53 2.80
C TYR A 69 4.32 0.88 3.14
N TYR A 70 5.02 1.89 2.66
CA TYR A 70 4.67 3.29 2.87
C TYR A 70 4.42 3.96 1.53
N PRO A 71 3.40 4.80 1.38
CA PRO A 71 3.23 5.56 0.15
C PRO A 71 4.39 6.52 -0.06
N LYS A 72 5.01 6.45 -1.24
CA LYS A 72 6.08 7.34 -1.69
C LYS A 72 5.50 8.62 -2.27
N LEU A 73 4.63 9.27 -1.51
CA LEU A 73 4.05 10.56 -1.85
C LEU A 73 4.94 11.67 -1.26
N ARG A 74 5.36 12.63 -2.10
CA ARG A 74 6.08 13.83 -1.62
C ARG A 74 5.17 14.58 -0.63
N GLY A 75 5.58 14.65 0.63
CA GLY A 75 4.79 15.25 1.72
C GLY A 75 4.31 14.26 2.78
N TRP A 76 4.53 12.96 2.58
CA TRP A 76 4.37 11.93 3.60
C TRP A 76 5.68 11.71 4.35
N GLU A 77 5.67 11.84 5.66
CA GLU A 77 6.83 11.59 6.50
C GLU A 77 7.03 10.08 6.62
N LEU A 78 8.06 9.54 5.94
CA LEU A 78 8.53 8.19 6.25
C LEU A 78 9.04 8.21 7.69
N PRO A 79 8.69 7.22 8.53
CA PRO A 79 9.30 7.12 9.84
C PRO A 79 10.80 6.96 9.63
N THR A 80 11.54 8.02 9.95
CA THR A 80 13.00 8.01 10.01
C THR A 80 13.38 6.89 10.95
N THR A 81 13.83 5.77 10.39
CA THR A 81 14.37 4.66 11.16
C THR A 81 15.57 5.20 11.92
N ASN A 82 15.44 5.28 13.25
CA ASN A 82 16.55 5.43 14.19
C ASN A 82 17.19 4.06 14.40
#